data_AF-A0A8D0HEN8-F1
#
_entry.id   AF-A0A8D0HEN8-F1
#
_cell.length_a   1.000
_cell.length_b   1.000
_cell.length_c   1.000
_cell.angle_alpha   90.00
_cell.angle_beta   90.00
_cell.angle_gamma   90.00
#
_symmetry.space_group_name_H-M   'P 1'
#
loop_
_entity.id
_entity.type
_entity.pdbx_description
1 polymer ?
#
loop_
_entity_poly.entity_id
_entity_poly.type
_entity_poly.pdbx_seq_one_letter_code
_entity_poly.pdbx_strand_id
1 'polypeptide(L)'
;MMKKTLKSINSTLPDMASVVLLLALHLFLFTMFGMLLFARTKDKQQEKEWQRYFPSLPDSLTSLLVLLTTANNPDVMIPAYSKNRAYSIFFILFTVIGNLFLMNLLTAIIYNQFRGYLLKSVQSSLFRRRLGIRAAFEVLCSLKETPFSKHVLCVNCETLLRVLQKVKMDSYCKKAIMGKLQSCPHGLLSAVEFQKLFDELDKEALKECPPRPEYHSPFLQRLQFVFGHCYFGYLGNLVALVNIVCVCVALVMDADKSPDVRDDYFLGAINSFFILYYMLEMLLKMLALGLRRYLSYPSNIFDGLLTGVLLVLEVSTFAVYGFPHQGWTPEMQGLLSLWDMVRLANMLIVFRFLRIIPNIKFMSLVVRTLLDLVKNLRSFAGILVVVFYAFAIMGIELFKGAIVPMGNASMVNMTSFNNTLLCGTFEQLEYWPNNFDDFAVSLGHLLSMFCVLQSCQTCGKWYKKTHSSPLLLLCPGCTGDSLECDGCEQLASFLGRICKIFNSVSKWVSKEISHWIQSYVLFKRVHLSNWAEIKPRPTSCHLLTGYVHEKDSYYVTSFKIHPGS
;
A
#
# COMPACT_ATOMS: atom_id res chain seq x y z
N MET A 1 9.44 0.23 12.08
CA MET A 1 8.08 0.82 11.98
C MET A 1 6.98 -0.24 12.06
N MET A 2 7.08 -1.40 11.39
CA MET A 2 6.04 -2.46 11.43
C MET A 2 5.71 -2.97 12.84
N LYS A 3 6.70 -3.17 13.72
CA LYS A 3 6.46 -3.56 15.13
C LYS A 3 5.59 -2.53 15.89
N LYS A 4 5.75 -1.25 15.56
CA LYS A 4 4.97 -0.15 16.14
C LYS A 4 3.52 -0.20 15.66
N THR A 5 3.30 -0.37 14.37
CA THR A 5 1.95 -0.48 13.79
C THR A 5 1.22 -1.74 14.26
N LEU A 6 1.90 -2.89 14.37
CA LEU A 6 1.29 -4.10 14.93
C LEU A 6 0.90 -3.93 16.41
N LYS A 7 1.78 -3.31 17.22
CA LYS A 7 1.46 -2.96 18.61
C LYS A 7 0.27 -2.01 18.69
N SER A 8 0.17 -1.05 17.76
CA SER A 8 -0.99 -0.17 17.66
C SER A 8 -2.26 -0.97 17.41
N ILE A 9 -2.29 -1.82 16.38
CA ILE A 9 -3.48 -2.61 16.03
C ILE A 9 -3.91 -3.47 17.22
N ASN A 10 -2.96 -4.14 17.88
CA ASN A 10 -3.28 -4.98 19.03
C ASN A 10 -3.87 -4.18 20.21
N SER A 11 -3.36 -2.96 20.44
CA SER A 11 -3.90 -2.08 21.47
C SER A 11 -5.29 -1.52 21.14
N THR A 12 -5.70 -1.49 19.87
CA THR A 12 -7.02 -0.99 19.45
C THR A 12 -8.09 -2.07 19.34
N LEU A 13 -7.71 -3.35 19.27
CA LEU A 13 -8.63 -4.49 19.24
C LEU A 13 -9.69 -4.51 20.36
N PRO A 14 -9.39 -4.23 21.65
CA PRO A 14 -10.42 -4.29 22.70
C PRO A 14 -11.51 -3.23 22.49
N ASP A 15 -11.15 -2.03 22.05
CA ASP A 15 -12.13 -0.97 21.77
C ASP A 15 -13.01 -1.34 20.56
N MET A 16 -12.42 -1.98 19.55
CA MET A 16 -13.15 -2.50 18.38
C MET A 16 -14.08 -3.67 18.72
N ALA A 17 -13.76 -4.46 19.74
CA ALA A 17 -14.55 -5.64 20.11
C ALA A 17 -16.00 -5.29 20.46
N SER A 18 -16.23 -4.13 21.08
CA SER A 18 -17.58 -3.64 21.42
C SER A 18 -18.48 -3.45 20.19
N VAL A 19 -17.94 -2.88 19.11
CA VAL A 19 -18.70 -2.66 17.86
C VAL A 19 -18.81 -3.92 17.03
N VAL A 20 -17.79 -4.78 17.04
CA VAL A 20 -17.88 -6.10 16.42
C VAL A 20 -18.96 -6.94 17.11
N LEU A 21 -19.08 -6.86 18.45
CA LEU A 21 -20.15 -7.50 19.19
C LEU A 21 -21.53 -6.95 18.81
N LEU A 22 -21.67 -5.62 18.71
CA LEU A 22 -22.90 -4.98 18.26
C LEU A 22 -23.29 -5.41 16.84
N LEU A 23 -22.31 -5.56 15.93
CA LEU A 23 -22.50 -6.06 14.58
C LEU A 23 -22.93 -7.53 14.55
N ALA A 24 -22.33 -8.37 15.39
CA ALA A 24 -22.72 -9.77 15.55
C ALA A 24 -24.15 -9.92 16.09
N LEU A 25 -24.54 -9.08 17.06
CA LEU A 25 -25.91 -9.02 17.58
C LEU A 25 -26.91 -8.57 16.51
N HIS A 26 -26.57 -7.55 15.71
CA HIS A 26 -27.38 -7.12 14.56
C HIS A 26 -27.59 -8.26 13.56
N LEU A 27 -26.51 -8.97 13.18
CA LEU A 27 -26.59 -10.12 12.29
C LEU A 27 -27.48 -11.24 12.87
N PHE A 28 -27.28 -11.60 14.14
CA PHE A 28 -28.04 -12.68 14.77
C PHE A 28 -29.53 -12.33 14.89
N LEU A 29 -29.87 -11.11 15.34
CA LEU A 29 -31.25 -10.67 15.49
C LEU A 29 -31.99 -10.67 14.15
N PHE A 30 -31.40 -10.08 13.11
CA PHE A 30 -32.02 -10.06 11.78
C PHE A 30 -32.05 -11.44 11.12
N THR A 31 -31.12 -12.35 11.45
CA THR A 31 -31.18 -13.74 11.00
C THR A 31 -32.40 -14.44 11.59
N MET A 32 -32.63 -14.30 12.90
CA MET A 32 -33.82 -14.86 13.56
C MET A 32 -35.10 -14.24 13.00
N PHE A 33 -35.13 -12.92 12.81
CA PHE A 33 -36.28 -12.23 12.22
C PHE A 33 -36.54 -12.68 10.77
N GLY A 34 -35.50 -12.80 9.95
CA GLY A 34 -35.60 -13.26 8.56
C GLY A 34 -36.10 -14.70 8.46
N MET A 35 -35.61 -15.60 9.31
CA MET A 35 -36.10 -16.98 9.35
C MET A 35 -37.57 -17.07 9.79
N LEU A 36 -38.05 -16.19 10.66
CA LEU A 36 -39.46 -16.13 11.07
C LEU A 36 -40.34 -15.49 10.00
N LEU A 37 -39.88 -14.41 9.37
CA LEU A 37 -40.62 -13.64 8.37
C LEU A 37 -40.77 -14.39 7.05
N PHE A 38 -39.73 -15.12 6.65
CA PHE A 38 -39.67 -15.92 5.43
C PHE A 38 -39.74 -17.43 5.74
N ALA A 39 -40.34 -17.81 6.88
CA ALA A 39 -40.55 -19.20 7.26
C ALA A 39 -41.48 -19.90 6.26
N ARG A 40 -41.29 -21.22 6.12
CA ARG A 40 -42.07 -22.07 5.21
C ARG A 40 -43.58 -22.01 5.50
N THR A 41 -44.34 -21.50 4.55
CA THR A 41 -45.82 -21.59 4.57
C THR A 41 -46.28 -22.89 3.88
N LYS A 42 -47.49 -23.39 4.19
CA LYS A 42 -47.96 -24.74 3.74
C LYS A 42 -48.10 -24.88 2.20
N ASP A 43 -48.10 -23.79 1.44
CA ASP A 43 -48.26 -23.80 -0.02
C ASP A 43 -46.93 -24.09 -0.72
N LYS A 44 -46.77 -25.35 -1.15
CA LYS A 44 -45.52 -25.95 -1.63
C LYS A 44 -44.97 -25.40 -2.96
N GLN A 45 -45.64 -24.45 -3.63
CA GLN A 45 -45.37 -24.17 -5.06
C GLN A 45 -44.71 -22.82 -5.38
N GLN A 46 -44.50 -21.91 -4.42
CA GLN A 46 -44.09 -20.54 -4.77
C GLN A 46 -42.95 -19.90 -3.96
N GLU A 47 -42.42 -20.54 -2.93
CA GLU A 47 -41.45 -19.89 -2.03
C GLU A 47 -39.99 -20.14 -2.42
N LYS A 48 -39.55 -19.53 -3.53
CA LYS A 48 -38.14 -19.55 -3.97
C LYS A 48 -37.17 -18.90 -2.96
N GLU A 49 -37.66 -18.06 -2.04
CA GLU A 49 -36.88 -17.34 -1.01
C GLU A 49 -36.32 -18.24 0.07
N TRP A 50 -37.22 -18.92 0.79
CA TRP A 50 -36.89 -19.80 1.90
C TRP A 50 -35.95 -20.90 1.43
N GLN A 51 -36.24 -21.49 0.27
CA GLN A 51 -35.42 -22.54 -0.32
C GLN A 51 -34.00 -22.09 -0.68
N ARG A 52 -33.80 -20.81 -1.02
CA ARG A 52 -32.53 -20.32 -1.60
C ARG A 52 -31.66 -19.54 -0.64
N TYR A 53 -32.24 -18.80 0.31
CA TYR A 53 -31.50 -17.86 1.18
C TYR A 53 -31.77 -18.05 2.68
N PHE A 54 -32.98 -18.44 3.08
CA PHE A 54 -33.36 -18.58 4.50
C PHE A 54 -33.77 -20.00 4.95
N PRO A 55 -33.16 -21.11 4.48
CA PRO A 55 -33.62 -22.46 4.81
C PRO A 55 -33.21 -22.90 6.23
N SER A 56 -32.02 -22.49 6.67
CA SER A 56 -31.40 -22.89 7.92
C SER A 56 -30.69 -21.70 8.57
N LEU A 57 -30.39 -21.76 9.87
CA LEU A 57 -29.66 -20.72 10.59
C LEU A 57 -28.29 -20.38 9.95
N PRO A 58 -27.41 -21.34 9.61
CA PRO A 58 -26.12 -21.01 8.99
C PRO A 58 -26.24 -20.44 7.58
N ASP A 59 -27.21 -20.91 6.78
CA ASP A 59 -27.44 -20.40 5.41
C ASP A 59 -28.04 -18.99 5.42
N SER A 60 -28.96 -18.74 6.35
CA SER A 60 -29.57 -17.43 6.59
C SER A 60 -28.53 -16.42 7.10
N LEU A 61 -27.71 -16.84 8.06
CA LEU A 61 -26.62 -16.02 8.60
C LEU A 61 -25.61 -15.68 7.51
N THR A 62 -25.23 -16.65 6.66
CA THR A 62 -24.35 -16.42 5.52
C THR A 62 -24.98 -15.46 4.51
N SER A 63 -26.25 -15.63 4.19
CA SER A 63 -26.97 -14.75 3.25
C SER A 63 -27.04 -13.30 3.74
N LEU A 64 -27.27 -13.09 5.04
CA LEU A 64 -27.27 -11.75 5.65
C LEU A 64 -25.87 -11.19 5.88
N LEU A 65 -24.86 -12.03 6.17
CA LEU A 65 -23.46 -11.61 6.23
C LEU A 65 -22.96 -11.11 4.87
N VAL A 66 -23.35 -11.78 3.78
CA VAL A 66 -23.07 -11.33 2.40
C VAL A 66 -23.87 -10.08 2.04
N LEU A 67 -25.08 -9.92 2.57
CA LEU A 67 -25.87 -8.70 2.41
C LEU A 67 -25.30 -7.52 3.20
N LEU A 68 -24.67 -7.77 4.34
CA LEU A 68 -24.03 -6.73 5.15
C LEU A 68 -22.91 -6.02 4.38
N THR A 69 -22.22 -6.74 3.48
CA THR A 69 -21.25 -6.18 2.52
C THR A 69 -21.90 -5.78 1.19
N THR A 70 -23.22 -5.84 1.08
CA THR A 70 -24.03 -5.52 -0.11
C THR A 70 -23.70 -6.33 -1.37
N ALA A 71 -23.03 -7.48 -1.23
CA ALA A 71 -22.53 -8.26 -2.37
C ALA A 71 -23.61 -9.06 -3.12
N ASN A 72 -24.76 -9.31 -2.50
CA ASN A 72 -25.91 -10.03 -3.08
C ASN A 72 -27.18 -9.18 -3.17
N ASN A 73 -27.06 -7.85 -3.11
CA ASN A 73 -28.15 -6.92 -3.39
C ASN A 73 -28.16 -6.61 -4.91
N PRO A 74 -29.29 -6.75 -5.64
CA PRO A 74 -30.67 -6.99 -5.19
C PRO A 74 -31.11 -8.46 -5.10
N ASP A 75 -30.27 -9.42 -5.48
CA ASP A 75 -30.62 -10.85 -5.64
C ASP A 75 -31.32 -11.48 -4.43
N VAL A 76 -30.88 -11.17 -3.21
CA VAL A 76 -31.47 -11.73 -1.97
C VAL A 76 -32.87 -11.20 -1.68
N MET A 77 -33.19 -9.98 -2.16
CA MET A 77 -34.46 -9.30 -1.90
C MET A 77 -35.50 -9.56 -2.99
N ILE A 78 -35.10 -9.75 -4.25
CA ILE A 78 -36.01 -9.83 -5.40
C ILE A 78 -37.16 -10.83 -5.18
N PRO A 79 -36.90 -12.07 -4.73
CA PRO A 79 -37.99 -13.03 -4.54
C PRO A 79 -39.04 -12.54 -3.53
N ALA A 80 -38.61 -12.02 -2.37
CA ALA A 80 -39.51 -11.47 -1.33
C ALA A 80 -40.27 -10.24 -1.81
N TYR A 81 -39.57 -9.35 -2.50
CA TYR A 81 -40.16 -8.16 -3.08
C TYR A 81 -41.24 -8.46 -4.11
N SER A 82 -41.04 -9.52 -4.91
CA SER A 82 -42.01 -9.95 -5.92
C SER A 82 -43.32 -10.49 -5.32
N LYS A 83 -43.27 -11.04 -4.10
CA LYS A 83 -44.47 -11.45 -3.36
C LYS A 83 -45.21 -10.25 -2.76
N ASN A 84 -44.48 -9.40 -2.03
CA ASN A 84 -45.04 -8.20 -1.44
C ASN A 84 -43.97 -7.11 -1.37
N ARG A 85 -44.29 -5.93 -1.89
CA ARG A 85 -43.42 -4.75 -1.84
C ARG A 85 -43.04 -4.36 -0.42
N ALA A 86 -43.87 -4.66 0.58
CA ALA A 86 -43.58 -4.35 1.98
C ALA A 86 -42.33 -5.07 2.52
N TYR A 87 -41.96 -6.25 1.99
CA TYR A 87 -40.77 -6.97 2.44
C TYR A 87 -39.45 -6.25 2.13
N SER A 88 -39.42 -5.27 1.21
CA SER A 88 -38.21 -4.45 1.00
C SER A 88 -37.83 -3.65 2.24
N ILE A 89 -38.79 -3.31 3.11
CA ILE A 89 -38.53 -2.55 4.34
C ILE A 89 -37.55 -3.31 5.24
N PHE A 90 -37.65 -4.63 5.33
CA PHE A 90 -36.74 -5.47 6.10
C PHE A 90 -35.29 -5.34 5.61
N PHE A 91 -35.07 -5.50 4.30
CA PHE A 91 -33.72 -5.44 3.70
C PHE A 91 -33.13 -4.03 3.71
N ILE A 92 -33.96 -3.00 3.52
CA ILE A 92 -33.56 -1.59 3.63
C ILE A 92 -33.13 -1.29 5.06
N LEU A 93 -33.93 -1.65 6.07
CA LEU A 93 -33.62 -1.43 7.48
C LEU A 93 -32.32 -2.15 7.88
N PHE A 94 -32.17 -3.42 7.48
CA PHE A 94 -30.95 -4.20 7.71
C PHE A 94 -29.71 -3.51 7.13
N THR A 95 -29.79 -3.05 5.88
CA THR A 95 -28.66 -2.44 5.16
C THR A 95 -28.31 -1.06 5.72
N VAL A 96 -29.32 -0.24 6.05
CA VAL A 96 -29.10 1.08 6.65
C VAL A 96 -28.41 0.94 8.00
N ILE A 97 -28.93 0.09 8.90
CA ILE A 97 -28.33 -0.12 10.22
C ILE A 97 -26.94 -0.77 10.09
N GLY A 98 -26.84 -1.88 9.35
CA GLY A 98 -25.59 -2.65 9.26
C GLY A 98 -24.48 -1.93 8.51
N ASN A 99 -24.74 -1.48 7.28
CA ASN A 99 -23.71 -0.90 6.42
C ASN A 99 -23.51 0.59 6.72
N LEU A 100 -24.58 1.40 6.73
CA LEU A 100 -24.41 2.85 6.86
C LEU A 100 -24.09 3.30 8.29
N PHE A 101 -24.65 2.66 9.31
CA PHE A 101 -24.35 3.02 10.71
C PHE A 101 -23.18 2.21 11.27
N LEU A 102 -23.29 0.87 11.36
CA LEU A 102 -22.31 0.07 12.09
C LEU A 102 -20.94 -0.02 11.39
N MET A 103 -20.87 -0.22 10.07
CA MET A 103 -19.58 -0.26 9.36
C MET A 103 -18.87 1.10 9.33
N ASN A 104 -19.60 2.20 9.15
CA ASN A 104 -19.03 3.54 9.20
C ASN A 104 -18.60 3.93 10.62
N LEU A 105 -19.36 3.53 11.65
CA LEU A 105 -18.96 3.69 13.06
C LEU A 105 -17.67 2.93 13.36
N LEU A 106 -17.57 1.68 12.89
CA LEU A 106 -16.35 0.87 13.02
C LEU A 106 -15.15 1.58 12.38
N THR A 107 -15.33 2.11 11.17
CA THR A 107 -14.29 2.87 10.44
C THR A 107 -13.88 4.12 11.22
N ALA A 108 -14.83 4.85 11.79
CA ALA A 108 -14.56 6.05 12.58
C ALA A 108 -13.77 5.73 13.87
N ILE A 109 -14.09 4.63 14.55
CA ILE A 109 -13.37 4.19 15.76
C ILE A 109 -11.94 3.79 15.41
N ILE A 110 -11.75 2.99 14.36
CA ILE A 110 -10.42 2.60 13.87
C ILE A 110 -9.59 3.85 13.56
N TYR A 111 -10.17 4.81 12.84
CA TYR A 111 -9.51 6.05 12.48
C TYR A 111 -9.10 6.88 13.72
N ASN A 112 -10.01 7.07 14.67
CA ASN A 112 -9.74 7.87 15.87
C ASN A 112 -8.62 7.26 16.73
N GLN A 113 -8.65 5.93 16.89
CA GLN A 113 -7.63 5.23 17.65
C GLN A 113 -6.27 5.27 16.95
N PHE A 114 -6.25 5.06 15.63
CA PHE A 114 -5.04 5.12 14.84
C PHE A 114 -4.43 6.53 14.82
N ARG A 115 -5.26 7.58 14.69
CA ARG A 115 -4.85 8.99 14.79
C ARG A 115 -4.23 9.29 16.16
N GLY A 116 -4.86 8.85 17.25
CA GLY A 116 -4.33 9.01 18.60
C GLY A 116 -2.97 8.33 18.78
N TYR A 117 -2.79 7.14 18.20
CA TYR A 117 -1.51 6.44 18.20
C TYR A 117 -0.42 7.18 17.40
N LEU A 118 -0.74 7.66 16.20
CA LEU A 118 0.21 8.41 15.36
C LEU A 118 0.73 9.64 16.09
N LEU A 119 -0.16 10.42 16.74
CA LEU A 119 0.22 11.57 17.55
C LEU A 119 1.17 11.19 18.69
N LYS A 120 0.84 10.15 19.46
CA LYS A 120 1.71 9.63 20.55
C LYS A 120 3.07 9.16 20.02
N SER A 121 3.11 8.52 18.86
CA SER A 121 4.34 8.04 18.22
C SER A 121 5.26 9.20 17.80
N VAL A 122 4.69 10.26 17.20
CA VAL A 122 5.42 11.49 16.85
C VAL A 122 5.93 12.20 18.10
N GLN A 123 5.08 12.37 19.12
CA GLN A 123 5.47 12.94 20.41
C GLN A 123 6.61 12.16 21.06
N SER A 124 6.52 10.83 21.12
CA SER A 124 7.60 9.97 21.64
C SER A 124 8.89 10.08 20.83
N SER A 125 8.80 10.30 19.52
CA SER A 125 9.96 10.54 18.66
C SER A 125 10.64 11.88 18.97
N LEU A 126 9.85 12.96 19.05
CA LEU A 126 10.34 14.29 19.42
C LEU A 126 10.89 14.32 20.85
N PHE A 127 10.23 13.64 21.79
CA PHE A 127 10.69 13.54 23.17
C PHE A 127 12.05 12.83 23.28
N ARG A 128 12.23 11.69 22.59
CA ARG A 128 13.52 11.00 22.53
C ARG A 128 14.62 11.86 21.90
N ARG A 129 14.29 12.62 20.86
CA ARG A 129 15.23 13.58 20.25
C ARG A 129 15.62 14.68 21.24
N ARG A 130 14.66 15.30 21.91
CA ARG A 130 14.93 16.35 22.92
C ARG A 130 15.77 15.83 24.08
N LEU A 131 15.47 14.63 24.58
CA LEU A 131 16.28 13.98 25.61
C LEU A 131 17.70 13.69 25.13
N GLY A 132 17.86 13.19 23.90
CA GLY A 132 19.18 12.93 23.31
C GLY A 132 20.01 14.20 23.15
N ILE A 133 19.39 15.29 22.68
CA ILE A 133 20.05 16.61 22.57
C ILE A 133 20.44 17.13 23.96
N ARG A 134 19.55 17.01 24.95
CA ARG A 134 19.84 17.43 26.32
C ARG A 134 20.98 16.61 26.95
N ALA A 135 20.97 15.29 26.80
CA ALA A 135 22.05 14.44 27.30
C ALA A 135 23.39 14.75 26.60
N ALA A 136 23.37 15.03 25.30
CA ALA A 136 24.55 15.46 24.57
C ALA A 136 25.07 16.82 25.07
N PHE A 137 24.18 17.76 25.39
CA PHE A 137 24.54 19.04 26.00
C PHE A 137 25.22 18.81 27.36
N GLU A 138 24.61 18.02 28.25
CA GLU A 138 25.15 17.75 29.59
C GLU A 138 26.54 17.11 29.55
N VAL A 139 26.82 16.21 28.59
CA VAL A 139 28.14 15.59 28.40
C VAL A 139 29.17 16.54 27.78
N LEU A 140 28.74 17.46 26.91
CA LEU A 140 29.62 18.40 26.21
C LEU A 140 29.84 19.72 26.97
N CYS A 141 29.10 19.94 28.06
CA CYS A 141 29.20 21.13 28.86
C CYS A 141 30.53 21.20 29.61
N SER A 142 31.13 22.39 29.58
CA SER A 142 32.19 22.78 30.50
C SER A 142 31.64 23.88 31.42
N LEU A 143 31.85 23.76 32.74
CA LEU A 143 31.59 24.87 33.66
C LEU A 143 32.56 26.01 33.36
N LYS A 144 32.04 27.24 33.19
CA LYS A 144 32.86 28.45 33.11
C LYS A 144 32.31 29.50 34.06
N GLU A 145 33.18 30.10 34.86
CA GLU A 145 32.84 31.21 35.74
C GLU A 145 32.86 32.52 34.95
N THR A 146 31.75 33.25 34.99
CA THR A 146 31.65 34.63 34.48
C THR A 146 31.65 35.60 35.66
N PRO A 147 32.33 36.76 35.57
CA PRO A 147 32.64 37.63 36.71
C PRO A 147 31.45 38.31 37.39
N PHE A 148 30.20 38.16 36.90
CA PHE A 148 29.05 38.93 37.43
C PHE A 148 27.75 38.17 37.78
N SER A 149 27.54 36.91 37.43
CA SER A 149 26.56 36.02 38.11
C SER A 149 26.54 34.60 37.52
N LYS A 150 26.23 33.60 38.38
CA LYS A 150 25.82 32.19 38.16
C LYS A 150 26.66 31.34 37.20
N HIS A 151 27.05 30.13 37.63
CA HIS A 151 27.63 29.09 36.76
C HIS A 151 26.70 28.82 35.57
N VAL A 152 27.04 29.34 34.39
CA VAL A 152 26.30 29.04 33.16
C VAL A 152 26.97 27.84 32.49
N LEU A 153 26.23 26.73 32.40
CA LEU A 153 26.62 25.57 31.62
C LEU A 153 26.66 25.97 30.13
N CYS A 154 27.84 25.87 29.53
CA CYS A 154 28.07 26.26 28.14
C CYS A 154 28.85 25.18 27.40
N VAL A 155 28.58 25.05 26.10
CA VAL A 155 29.32 24.15 25.19
C VAL A 155 30.23 24.98 24.30
N ASN A 156 31.51 24.59 24.19
CA ASN A 156 32.45 25.21 23.25
C ASN A 156 32.12 24.83 21.80
N CYS A 157 31.98 25.83 20.92
CA CYS A 157 31.72 25.65 19.50
C CYS A 157 32.75 24.75 18.80
N GLU A 158 34.03 24.85 19.15
CA GLU A 158 35.09 24.06 18.49
C GLU A 158 34.96 22.56 18.77
N THR A 159 34.66 22.21 20.02
CA THR A 159 34.43 20.82 20.42
C THR A 159 33.23 20.26 19.67
N LEU A 160 32.15 21.04 19.55
CA LEU A 160 30.96 20.65 18.81
C LEU A 160 31.24 20.49 17.31
N LEU A 161 32.05 21.37 16.70
CA LEU A 161 32.49 21.23 15.30
C LEU A 161 33.26 19.93 15.06
N ARG A 162 34.19 19.56 15.96
CA ARG A 162 34.92 18.27 15.88
C ARG A 162 33.99 17.07 15.99
N VAL A 163 32.98 17.14 16.85
CA VAL A 163 31.96 16.09 16.98
C VAL A 163 31.12 15.99 15.71
N LEU A 164 30.59 17.11 15.22
CA LEU A 164 29.76 17.16 14.00
C LEU A 164 30.51 16.67 12.76
N GLN A 165 31.84 16.89 12.68
CA GLN A 165 32.67 16.34 11.61
C GLN A 165 32.63 14.80 11.58
N LYS A 166 32.63 14.15 12.73
CA LYS A 166 32.58 12.68 12.84
C LYS A 166 31.18 12.10 12.68
N VAL A 167 30.13 12.89 12.91
CA VAL A 167 28.74 12.42 12.79
C VAL A 167 28.34 12.27 11.31
N LYS A 168 27.70 11.13 11.02
CA LYS A 168 27.06 10.84 9.73
C LYS A 168 25.66 11.45 9.73
N MET A 169 25.46 12.50 8.95
CA MET A 169 24.17 13.20 8.77
C MET A 169 24.05 13.71 7.34
N ASP A 170 22.87 14.20 6.96
CA ASP A 170 22.67 14.80 5.65
C ASP A 170 23.63 15.98 5.41
N SER A 171 24.17 16.08 4.20
CA SER A 171 25.23 17.03 3.88
C SER A 171 24.78 18.48 3.98
N TYR A 172 23.51 18.77 3.67
CA TYR A 172 22.94 20.11 3.79
C TYR A 172 22.80 20.49 5.26
N CYS A 173 22.15 19.64 6.06
CA CYS A 173 21.97 19.90 7.49
C CYS A 173 23.30 20.07 8.22
N LYS A 174 24.32 19.26 7.85
CA LYS A 174 25.67 19.38 8.39
C LYS A 174 26.27 20.76 8.11
N LYS A 175 26.21 21.22 6.86
CA LYS A 175 26.72 22.53 6.45
C LYS A 175 25.95 23.68 7.11
N ALA A 176 24.62 23.59 7.19
CA ALA A 176 23.78 24.62 7.82
C ALA A 176 24.09 24.76 9.31
N ILE A 177 24.22 23.65 10.03
CA ILE A 177 24.57 23.64 11.46
C ILE A 177 26.00 24.16 11.67
N MET A 178 26.97 23.70 10.85
CA MET A 178 28.36 24.17 10.95
C MET A 178 28.49 25.66 10.62
N GLY A 179 27.78 26.17 9.61
CA GLY A 179 27.76 27.58 9.26
C GLY A 179 27.20 28.45 10.38
N LYS A 180 26.11 28.02 11.03
CA LYS A 180 25.57 28.71 12.21
C LYS A 180 26.54 28.73 13.38
N LEU A 181 27.26 27.63 13.62
CA LEU A 181 28.29 27.57 14.67
C LEU A 181 29.47 28.48 14.42
N GLN A 182 29.87 28.67 13.16
CA GLN A 182 30.94 29.59 12.77
C GLN A 182 30.51 31.06 12.89
N SER A 183 29.22 31.36 12.76
CA SER A 183 28.66 32.71 12.94
C SER A 183 28.41 33.12 14.39
N CYS A 184 28.62 32.24 15.37
CA CYS A 184 28.36 32.54 16.78
C CYS A 184 29.44 33.48 17.39
N PRO A 185 29.08 34.70 17.83
CA PRO A 185 30.05 35.73 18.25
C PRO A 185 30.79 35.43 19.56
N HIS A 186 30.25 34.57 20.43
CA HIS A 186 30.79 34.29 21.76
C HIS A 186 31.53 32.94 21.89
N GLY A 187 31.59 32.13 20.82
CA GLY A 187 32.25 30.80 20.83
C GLY A 187 31.69 29.77 21.82
N LEU A 188 30.61 30.11 22.51
CA LEU A 188 29.96 29.34 23.58
C LEU A 188 28.46 29.30 23.30
N LEU A 189 27.84 28.12 23.44
CA LEU A 189 26.38 27.95 23.33
C LEU A 189 25.77 27.69 24.70
N SER A 190 24.71 28.44 25.01
CA SER A 190 23.80 28.13 26.11
C SER A 190 22.91 26.93 25.79
N ALA A 191 22.26 26.34 26.80
CA ALA A 191 21.35 25.19 26.63
C ALA A 191 20.21 25.44 25.62
N VAL A 192 19.64 26.65 25.64
CA VAL A 192 18.52 27.01 24.76
C VAL A 192 19.00 27.21 23.32
N GLU A 193 20.15 27.85 23.13
CA GLU A 193 20.76 28.04 21.81
C GLU A 193 21.21 26.70 21.22
N PHE A 194 21.75 25.80 22.05
CA PHE A 194 22.13 24.46 21.65
C PHE A 194 20.92 23.65 21.17
N GLN A 195 19.77 23.72 21.85
CA GLN A 195 18.54 23.08 21.38
C GLN A 195 18.05 23.68 20.06
N LYS A 196 17.99 25.02 19.96
CA LYS A 196 17.57 25.73 18.74
C LYS A 196 18.44 25.42 17.53
N LEU A 197 19.73 25.15 17.74
CA LEU A 197 20.63 24.74 16.66
C LEU A 197 20.15 23.48 15.96
N PHE A 198 19.63 22.51 16.72
CA PHE A 198 19.13 21.25 16.17
C PHE A 198 17.74 21.36 15.56
N ASP A 199 17.00 22.47 15.74
CA ASP A 199 15.75 22.73 15.01
C ASP A 199 15.99 22.91 13.50
N GLU A 200 17.24 23.18 13.09
CA GLU A 200 17.63 23.22 11.67
C GLU A 200 17.45 21.86 10.97
N LEU A 201 17.42 20.76 11.74
CA LEU A 201 17.14 19.41 11.21
C LEU A 201 15.70 19.26 10.72
N ASP A 202 14.78 20.12 11.15
CA ASP A 202 13.37 20.08 10.74
C ASP A 202 13.09 20.91 9.48
N LYS A 203 14.07 21.71 9.02
CA LYS A 203 13.92 22.48 7.79
C LYS A 203 14.20 21.61 6.57
N GLU A 204 13.34 21.73 5.57
CA GLU A 204 13.56 21.06 4.29
C GLU A 204 14.82 21.62 3.63
N ALA A 205 15.73 20.73 3.26
CA ALA A 205 16.92 21.08 2.50
C ALA A 205 16.52 21.60 1.12
N LEU A 206 16.72 22.90 0.87
CA LEU A 206 16.62 23.42 -0.49
C LEU A 206 17.82 22.89 -1.28
N LYS A 207 17.54 21.97 -2.21
CA LYS A 207 18.56 21.38 -3.07
C LYS A 207 19.11 22.45 -4.02
N GLU A 208 20.33 22.92 -3.76
CA GLU A 208 21.03 23.85 -4.65
C GLU A 208 21.17 23.24 -6.06
N CYS A 209 20.77 23.99 -7.09
CA CYS A 209 20.88 23.53 -8.47
C CYS A 209 22.32 23.73 -8.98
N PRO A 210 22.96 22.71 -9.58
CA PRO A 210 24.33 22.84 -10.10
C PRO A 210 24.38 23.93 -11.19
N PRO A 211 25.48 24.69 -11.38
CA PRO A 211 25.59 25.78 -12.36
C PRO A 211 25.40 25.33 -13.83
N ARG A 212 25.11 26.26 -14.75
CA ARG A 212 25.03 25.96 -16.20
C ARG A 212 26.45 25.76 -16.74
N PRO A 213 26.65 24.91 -17.75
CA PRO A 213 27.94 24.86 -18.46
C PRO A 213 28.17 26.18 -19.21
N GLU A 214 29.41 26.68 -19.16
CA GLU A 214 29.88 27.78 -19.99
C GLU A 214 30.52 27.22 -21.27
N TYR A 215 30.05 27.67 -22.43
CA TYR A 215 30.58 27.28 -23.74
C TYR A 215 31.43 28.40 -24.33
N HIS A 216 32.60 28.06 -24.87
CA HIS A 216 33.47 29.05 -25.55
C HIS A 216 32.97 29.46 -26.94
N SER A 217 32.19 28.61 -27.62
CA SER A 217 31.73 28.91 -28.99
C SER A 217 30.43 29.75 -28.99
N PRO A 218 30.35 30.79 -29.86
CA PRO A 218 29.17 31.67 -29.91
C PRO A 218 27.92 30.94 -30.42
N PHE A 219 28.11 29.87 -31.19
CA PHE A 219 27.02 29.01 -31.67
C PHE A 219 26.34 28.25 -30.52
N LEU A 220 27.12 27.60 -29.65
CA LEU A 220 26.56 26.86 -28.50
C LEU A 220 25.93 27.79 -27.47
N GLN A 221 26.46 29.01 -27.30
CA GLN A 221 25.84 30.04 -26.46
C GLN A 221 24.46 30.49 -26.99
N ARG A 222 24.32 30.69 -28.31
CA ARG A 222 23.01 30.97 -28.93
C ARG A 222 22.03 29.82 -28.74
N LEU A 223 22.47 28.57 -28.95
CA LEU A 223 21.63 27.39 -28.74
C LEU A 223 21.21 27.25 -27.28
N GLN A 224 22.12 27.49 -26.33
CA GLN A 224 21.84 27.48 -24.90
C GLN A 224 20.79 28.53 -24.51
N PHE A 225 20.84 29.72 -25.12
CA PHE A 225 19.85 30.77 -24.90
C PHE A 225 18.46 30.38 -25.44
N VAL A 226 18.40 29.88 -26.68
CA VAL A 226 17.14 29.49 -27.35
C VAL A 226 16.48 28.31 -26.65
N PHE A 227 17.22 27.23 -26.41
CA PHE A 227 16.68 26.00 -25.78
C PHE A 227 16.56 26.09 -24.26
N GLY A 228 17.17 27.10 -23.64
CA GLY A 228 16.97 27.44 -22.24
C GLY A 228 15.69 28.23 -21.97
N HIS A 229 14.99 28.70 -23.01
CA HIS A 229 13.80 29.53 -22.87
C HIS A 229 12.58 28.70 -22.42
N CYS A 230 11.69 29.29 -21.60
CA CYS A 230 10.49 28.63 -21.10
C CYS A 230 9.54 28.15 -22.21
N TYR A 231 9.56 28.79 -23.39
CA TYR A 231 8.73 28.43 -24.54
C TYR A 231 9.07 27.05 -25.10
N PHE A 232 10.34 26.62 -25.00
CA PHE A 232 10.73 25.27 -25.42
C PHE A 232 10.04 24.19 -24.59
N GLY A 233 9.83 24.45 -23.30
CA GLY A 233 9.04 23.57 -22.43
C GLY A 233 7.56 23.49 -22.85
N TYR A 234 6.94 24.63 -23.18
CA TYR A 234 5.56 24.68 -23.67
C TYR A 234 5.39 23.98 -25.02
N LEU A 235 6.34 24.16 -25.94
CA LEU A 235 6.36 23.49 -27.24
C LEU A 235 6.43 21.96 -27.08
N GLY A 236 7.33 21.45 -26.21
CA GLY A 236 7.38 20.02 -25.91
C GLY A 236 6.08 19.48 -25.30
N ASN A 237 5.39 20.26 -24.48
CA ASN A 237 4.07 19.88 -23.94
C ASN A 237 2.99 19.86 -25.03
N LEU A 238 3.01 20.83 -25.96
CA LEU A 238 2.09 20.86 -27.10
C LEU A 238 2.28 19.64 -28.00
N VAL A 239 3.53 19.30 -28.33
CA VAL A 239 3.85 18.11 -29.14
C VAL A 239 3.42 16.83 -28.44
N ALA A 240 3.61 16.72 -27.12
CA ALA A 240 3.12 15.59 -26.35
C ALA A 240 1.58 15.47 -26.38
N LEU A 241 0.86 16.60 -26.29
CA LEU A 241 -0.60 16.63 -26.40
C LEU A 241 -1.07 16.17 -27.79
N VAL A 242 -0.44 16.67 -28.86
CA VAL A 242 -0.73 16.27 -30.24
C VAL A 242 -0.49 14.77 -30.42
N ASN A 243 0.63 14.25 -29.92
CA ASN A 243 0.93 12.82 -29.99
C ASN A 243 -0.15 11.96 -29.32
N ILE A 244 -0.59 12.34 -28.11
CA ILE A 244 -1.69 11.62 -27.42
C ILE A 244 -2.96 11.63 -28.27
N VAL A 245 -3.34 12.77 -28.85
CA VAL A 245 -4.53 12.86 -29.72
C VAL A 245 -4.37 11.96 -30.95
N CYS A 246 -3.21 11.98 -31.61
CA CYS A 246 -2.92 11.11 -32.75
C CYS A 246 -3.06 9.63 -32.40
N VAL A 247 -2.47 9.19 -31.28
CA VAL A 247 -2.56 7.79 -30.81
C VAL A 247 -4.00 7.45 -30.42
N CYS A 248 -4.74 8.34 -29.77
CA CYS A 248 -6.15 8.11 -29.45
C CYS A 248 -6.99 7.91 -30.71
N VAL A 249 -6.83 8.75 -31.73
CA VAL A 249 -7.56 8.62 -33.00
C VAL A 249 -7.19 7.32 -33.70
N ALA A 250 -5.89 6.97 -33.76
CA ALA A 250 -5.44 5.72 -34.36
C ALA A 250 -6.03 4.49 -33.63
N LEU A 251 -5.99 4.47 -32.29
CA LEU A 251 -6.55 3.38 -31.49
C LEU A 251 -8.07 3.22 -31.69
N VAL A 252 -8.81 4.33 -31.83
CA VAL A 252 -10.26 4.28 -32.09
C VAL A 252 -10.54 3.76 -33.50
N MET A 253 -9.79 4.23 -34.51
CA MET A 253 -9.94 3.76 -35.89
C MET A 253 -9.59 2.28 -36.07
N ASP A 254 -8.70 1.77 -35.24
CA ASP A 254 -8.25 0.39 -35.28
C ASP A 254 -9.10 -0.55 -34.41
N ALA A 255 -9.92 -0.03 -33.49
CA ALA A 255 -10.72 -0.83 -32.58
C ALA A 255 -11.73 -1.76 -33.29
N ASP A 256 -12.32 -1.28 -34.39
CA ASP A 256 -13.37 -2.01 -35.12
C ASP A 256 -12.81 -2.90 -36.26
N LYS A 257 -11.50 -2.81 -36.54
CA LYS A 257 -10.86 -3.58 -37.62
C LYS A 257 -10.30 -4.91 -37.10
N SER A 258 -10.55 -5.99 -37.84
CA SER A 258 -9.92 -7.28 -37.60
C SER A 258 -8.39 -7.20 -37.73
N PRO A 259 -7.63 -8.03 -36.98
CA PRO A 259 -6.17 -7.99 -36.95
C PRO A 259 -5.53 -8.18 -38.34
N ASP A 260 -6.19 -8.90 -39.24
CA ASP A 260 -5.67 -9.21 -40.59
C ASP A 260 -5.80 -8.05 -41.60
N VAL A 261 -6.61 -7.03 -41.30
CA VAL A 261 -6.89 -5.89 -42.21
C VAL A 261 -6.33 -4.58 -41.64
N ARG A 262 -5.52 -4.64 -40.58
CA ARG A 262 -4.98 -3.45 -39.94
C ARG A 262 -3.70 -2.99 -40.63
N ASP A 263 -3.72 -1.76 -41.14
CA ASP A 263 -2.55 -1.10 -41.72
C ASP A 263 -1.73 -0.38 -40.63
N ASP A 264 -0.86 -1.13 -39.95
CA ASP A 264 -0.02 -0.59 -38.86
C ASP A 264 1.09 0.38 -39.33
N TYR A 265 1.24 0.55 -40.65
CA TYR A 265 2.24 1.45 -41.26
C TYR A 265 2.11 2.89 -40.76
N PHE A 266 0.88 3.44 -40.73
CA PHE A 266 0.65 4.81 -40.31
C PHE A 266 1.02 5.03 -38.84
N LEU A 267 0.68 4.08 -37.99
CA LEU A 267 0.96 4.14 -36.56
C LEU A 267 2.47 4.03 -36.28
N GLY A 268 3.16 3.12 -36.97
CA GLY A 268 4.61 2.99 -36.91
C GLY A 268 5.34 4.26 -37.38
N ALA A 269 4.92 4.85 -38.50
CA ALA A 269 5.52 6.08 -39.01
C ALA A 269 5.33 7.27 -38.05
N ILE A 270 4.12 7.43 -37.50
CA ILE A 270 3.80 8.48 -36.52
C ILE A 270 4.64 8.28 -35.24
N ASN A 271 4.72 7.06 -34.73
CA ASN A 271 5.52 6.73 -33.54
C ASN A 271 6.99 7.03 -33.76
N SER A 272 7.56 6.61 -34.90
CA SER A 272 8.94 6.87 -35.25
C SER A 272 9.25 8.38 -35.28
N PHE A 273 8.38 9.17 -35.93
CA PHE A 273 8.52 10.62 -35.99
C PHE A 273 8.54 11.27 -34.59
N PHE A 274 7.60 10.90 -33.73
CA PHE A 274 7.54 11.46 -32.38
C PHE A 274 8.71 11.02 -31.50
N ILE A 275 9.13 9.75 -31.56
CA ILE A 275 10.27 9.23 -30.79
C ILE A 275 11.56 9.96 -31.21
N LEU A 276 11.77 10.18 -32.51
CA LEU A 276 12.89 10.97 -33.01
C LEU A 276 12.85 12.41 -32.49
N TYR A 277 11.67 13.05 -32.50
CA TYR A 277 11.49 14.39 -31.94
C TYR A 277 11.87 14.42 -30.45
N TYR A 278 11.44 13.44 -29.65
CA TYR A 278 11.74 13.41 -28.21
C TYR A 278 13.22 13.16 -27.92
N MET A 279 13.88 12.32 -28.72
CA MET A 279 15.33 12.14 -28.64
C MET A 279 16.08 13.43 -28.91
N LEU A 280 15.66 14.17 -29.94
CA LEU A 280 16.22 15.47 -30.27
C LEU A 280 15.95 16.50 -29.17
N GLU A 281 14.72 16.54 -28.63
CA GLU A 281 14.36 17.41 -27.49
C GLU A 281 15.25 17.13 -26.26
N MET A 282 15.45 15.84 -25.93
CA MET A 282 16.31 15.42 -24.82
C MET A 282 17.76 15.83 -25.04
N LEU A 283 18.31 15.59 -26.24
CA LEU A 283 19.68 15.96 -26.58
C LEU A 283 19.89 17.48 -26.46
N LEU A 284 18.97 18.28 -27.02
CA LEU A 284 19.03 19.74 -26.94
C LEU A 284 18.94 20.25 -25.50
N LYS A 285 18.09 19.65 -24.65
CA LYS A 285 18.02 19.99 -23.21
C LYS A 285 19.31 19.64 -22.48
N MET A 286 19.91 18.48 -22.77
CA MET A 286 21.18 18.08 -22.17
C MET A 286 22.31 19.02 -22.57
N LEU A 287 22.33 19.50 -23.83
CA LEU A 287 23.28 20.50 -24.30
C LEU A 287 23.04 21.89 -23.66
N ALA A 288 21.80 22.33 -23.53
CA ALA A 288 21.51 23.66 -22.97
C ALA A 288 21.75 23.73 -21.43
N LEU A 289 21.36 22.69 -20.69
CA LEU A 289 21.42 22.68 -19.23
C LEU A 289 22.70 22.02 -18.67
N GLY A 290 23.33 21.13 -19.43
CA GLY A 290 24.38 20.23 -18.97
C GLY A 290 23.84 18.99 -18.26
N LEU A 291 24.57 17.87 -18.37
CA LEU A 291 24.16 16.55 -17.86
C LEU A 291 23.79 16.57 -16.36
N ARG A 292 24.62 17.21 -15.53
CA ARG A 292 24.41 17.27 -14.07
C ARG A 292 23.16 18.04 -13.69
N ARG A 293 22.86 19.13 -14.38
CA ARG A 293 21.66 19.94 -14.14
C ARG A 293 20.41 19.27 -14.67
N TYR A 294 20.50 18.63 -15.85
CA TYR A 294 19.40 17.84 -16.41
C TYR A 294 18.95 16.73 -15.43
N LEU A 295 19.91 15.97 -14.89
CA LEU A 295 19.66 14.90 -13.90
C LEU A 295 19.24 15.41 -12.51
N SER A 296 19.32 16.72 -12.22
CA SER A 296 18.85 17.26 -10.94
C SER A 296 17.33 17.40 -10.89
N TYR A 297 16.69 17.63 -12.05
CA TYR A 297 15.25 17.85 -12.15
C TYR A 297 14.51 16.50 -12.30
N PRO A 298 13.63 16.12 -11.36
CA PRO A 298 12.95 14.82 -11.41
C PRO A 298 12.04 14.67 -12.64
N SER A 299 11.42 15.76 -13.11
CA SER A 299 10.59 15.75 -14.32
C SER A 299 11.40 15.41 -15.57
N ASN A 300 12.65 15.88 -15.64
CA ASN A 300 13.54 15.60 -16.77
C ASN A 300 14.07 14.17 -16.70
N ILE A 301 14.36 13.65 -15.51
CA ILE A 301 14.75 12.24 -15.33
C ILE A 301 13.64 11.31 -15.81
N PHE A 302 12.38 11.58 -15.45
CA PHE A 302 11.23 10.78 -15.89
C PHE A 302 11.05 10.82 -17.41
N ASP A 303 11.08 12.01 -18.01
CA ASP A 303 10.94 12.20 -19.47
C ASP A 303 12.12 11.55 -20.25
N GLY A 304 13.34 11.66 -19.73
CA GLY A 304 14.52 11.01 -20.30
C GLY A 304 14.47 9.48 -20.20
N LEU A 305 14.05 8.94 -19.05
CA LEU A 305 13.85 7.50 -18.86
C LEU A 305 12.80 6.96 -19.84
N LEU A 306 11.64 7.62 -19.93
CA LEU A 306 10.56 7.23 -20.84
C LEU A 306 11.00 7.30 -22.31
N THR A 307 11.72 8.36 -22.69
CA THR A 307 12.29 8.51 -24.04
C THR A 307 13.32 7.41 -24.33
N GLY A 308 14.16 7.05 -23.36
CA GLY A 308 15.13 5.96 -23.51
C GLY A 308 14.47 4.60 -23.70
N VAL A 309 13.43 4.29 -22.92
CA VAL A 309 12.67 3.03 -23.08
C VAL A 309 11.96 2.99 -24.43
N LEU A 310 11.32 4.09 -24.84
CA LEU A 310 10.66 4.19 -26.16
C LEU A 310 11.67 4.05 -27.31
N LEU A 311 12.85 4.64 -27.21
CA LEU A 311 13.92 4.47 -28.19
C LEU A 311 14.36 3.00 -28.28
N VAL A 312 14.59 2.34 -27.14
CA VAL A 312 15.00 0.93 -27.13
C VAL A 312 13.95 0.05 -27.79
N LEU A 313 12.66 0.28 -27.50
CA LEU A 313 11.56 -0.42 -28.15
C LEU A 313 11.55 -0.17 -29.67
N GLU A 314 11.65 1.08 -30.09
CA GLU A 314 11.65 1.44 -31.52
C GLU A 314 12.84 0.83 -32.28
N VAL A 315 14.04 0.92 -31.72
CA VAL A 315 15.25 0.31 -32.30
C VAL A 315 15.12 -1.22 -32.34
N SER A 316 14.54 -1.84 -31.31
CA SER A 316 14.31 -3.29 -31.31
C SER A 316 13.31 -3.70 -32.40
N THR A 317 12.26 -2.91 -32.62
CA THR A 317 11.29 -3.10 -33.69
C THR A 317 11.95 -2.98 -35.07
N PHE A 318 12.78 -1.95 -35.28
CA PHE A 318 13.53 -1.80 -36.53
C PHE A 318 14.56 -2.91 -36.76
N ALA A 319 15.22 -3.40 -35.71
CA ALA A 319 16.21 -4.47 -35.84
C ALA A 319 15.58 -5.80 -36.27
N VAL A 320 14.37 -6.10 -35.81
CA VAL A 320 13.69 -7.36 -36.12
C VAL A 320 12.91 -7.29 -37.44
N TYR A 321 12.28 -6.15 -37.74
CA TYR A 321 11.31 -6.05 -38.84
C TYR A 321 11.68 -5.03 -39.93
N GLY A 322 12.79 -4.32 -39.79
CA GLY A 322 13.24 -3.29 -40.74
C GLY A 322 12.47 -1.98 -40.61
N PHE A 323 12.62 -1.10 -41.61
CA PHE A 323 11.93 0.19 -41.65
C PHE A 323 10.46 -0.01 -42.08
N PRO A 324 9.49 0.73 -41.49
CA PRO A 324 8.07 0.59 -41.82
C PRO A 324 7.83 0.82 -43.31
N HIS A 325 7.28 -0.19 -43.99
CA HIS A 325 6.92 -0.16 -45.40
C HIS A 325 5.49 -0.67 -45.63
N GLN A 326 4.86 -0.31 -46.75
CA GLN A 326 3.54 -0.83 -47.11
C GLN A 326 3.59 -2.37 -47.24
N GLY A 327 2.61 -3.07 -46.67
CA GLY A 327 2.58 -4.54 -46.61
C GLY A 327 3.34 -5.17 -45.43
N TRP A 328 3.59 -4.40 -44.37
CA TRP A 328 4.18 -4.90 -43.12
C TRP A 328 3.22 -5.88 -42.42
N THR A 329 3.38 -7.19 -42.68
CA THR A 329 2.61 -8.25 -42.01
C THR A 329 3.52 -9.04 -41.07
N PRO A 330 3.39 -8.87 -39.74
CA PRO A 330 4.22 -9.59 -38.79
C PRO A 330 3.76 -11.06 -38.70
N GLU A 331 4.61 -12.00 -39.11
CA GLU A 331 4.41 -13.41 -38.78
C GLU A 331 4.48 -13.59 -37.25
N MET A 332 3.44 -14.23 -36.70
CA MET A 332 3.15 -14.42 -35.27
C MET A 332 4.04 -15.49 -34.61
N GLN A 333 5.37 -15.43 -34.77
CA GLN A 333 6.26 -16.39 -34.11
C GLN A 333 7.38 -15.68 -33.34
N GLY A 334 7.09 -15.32 -32.08
CA GLY A 334 8.08 -14.86 -31.09
C GLY A 334 7.46 -14.68 -29.69
N LEU A 335 8.29 -14.78 -28.65
CA LEU A 335 7.89 -14.63 -27.23
C LEU A 335 7.54 -13.16 -26.86
N LEU A 336 7.86 -12.21 -27.76
CA LEU A 336 7.46 -10.81 -27.77
C LEU A 336 7.03 -10.49 -29.21
N SER A 337 5.74 -10.69 -29.53
CA SER A 337 5.22 -10.38 -30.87
C SER A 337 5.40 -8.89 -31.20
N LEU A 338 5.65 -8.54 -32.46
CA LEU A 338 5.72 -7.14 -32.95
C LEU A 338 4.52 -6.33 -32.46
N TRP A 339 3.35 -6.95 -32.53
CA TRP A 339 2.09 -6.39 -32.06
C TRP A 339 2.11 -6.03 -30.57
N ASP A 340 2.71 -6.88 -29.74
CA ASP A 340 2.87 -6.60 -28.32
C ASP A 340 3.88 -5.46 -28.10
N MET A 341 4.93 -5.37 -28.91
CA MET A 341 5.94 -4.30 -28.83
C MET A 341 5.39 -2.94 -29.27
N VAL A 342 4.67 -2.86 -30.38
CA VAL A 342 4.02 -1.63 -30.87
C VAL A 342 2.91 -1.19 -29.91
N ARG A 343 2.12 -2.14 -29.40
CA ARG A 343 1.10 -1.85 -28.39
C ARG A 343 1.72 -1.37 -27.08
N LEU A 344 2.83 -1.97 -26.64
CA LEU A 344 3.57 -1.54 -25.45
C LEU A 344 4.16 -0.15 -25.65
N ALA A 345 4.73 0.16 -26.82
CA ALA A 345 5.18 1.51 -27.17
C ALA A 345 4.02 2.52 -27.12
N ASN A 346 2.86 2.20 -27.71
CA ASN A 346 1.65 3.03 -27.64
C ASN A 346 1.16 3.25 -26.21
N MET A 347 1.15 2.21 -25.37
CA MET A 347 0.83 2.34 -23.94
C MET A 347 1.82 3.26 -23.21
N LEU A 348 3.12 3.17 -23.54
CA LEU A 348 4.14 4.03 -22.96
C LEU A 348 4.04 5.48 -23.45
N ILE A 349 3.60 5.72 -24.68
CA ILE A 349 3.33 7.07 -25.19
C ILE A 349 2.25 7.75 -24.36
N VAL A 350 1.21 7.04 -23.92
CA VAL A 350 0.16 7.60 -23.04
C VAL A 350 0.74 8.14 -21.72
N PHE A 351 1.77 7.49 -21.15
CA PHE A 351 2.43 7.99 -19.94
C PHE A 351 3.13 9.35 -20.14
N ARG A 352 3.36 9.81 -21.38
CA ARG A 352 3.90 11.16 -21.63
C ARG A 352 2.96 12.27 -21.14
N PHE A 353 1.66 12.02 -21.06
CA PHE A 353 0.72 12.95 -20.42
C PHE A 353 1.16 13.33 -19.00
N LEU A 354 1.82 12.42 -18.27
CA LEU A 354 2.29 12.66 -16.91
C LEU A 354 3.30 13.82 -16.83
N ARG A 355 3.98 14.18 -17.93
CA ARG A 355 4.87 15.36 -17.98
C ARG A 355 4.10 16.69 -17.85
N ILE A 356 2.82 16.72 -18.22
CA ILE A 356 1.99 17.92 -18.13
C ILE A 356 1.58 18.19 -16.67
N ILE A 357 1.41 17.13 -15.88
CA ILE A 357 0.89 17.16 -14.50
C ILE A 357 1.70 18.11 -13.57
N PRO A 358 3.05 18.09 -13.52
CA PRO A 358 3.82 19.01 -12.68
C PRO A 358 3.63 20.49 -13.00
N ASN A 359 3.23 20.85 -14.23
CA ASN A 359 3.04 22.24 -14.64
C ASN A 359 1.74 22.83 -14.10
N ILE A 360 0.76 21.98 -13.76
CA ILE A 360 -0.50 22.38 -13.16
C ILE A 360 -0.32 22.38 -11.63
N LYS A 361 -0.35 23.56 -11.00
CA LYS A 361 -0.11 23.73 -9.55
C LYS A 361 -0.93 22.78 -8.69
N PHE A 362 -2.23 22.65 -8.99
CA PHE A 362 -3.14 21.75 -8.28
C PHE A 362 -2.72 20.28 -8.40
N MET A 363 -2.45 19.81 -9.62
CA MET A 363 -2.08 18.42 -9.87
C MET A 363 -0.70 18.05 -9.30
N SER A 364 0.26 18.99 -9.33
CA SER A 364 1.57 18.80 -8.69
C SER A 364 1.45 18.59 -7.18
N LEU A 365 0.55 19.33 -6.51
CA LEU A 365 0.28 19.13 -5.08
C LEU A 365 -0.29 17.74 -4.82
N VAL A 366 -1.29 17.32 -5.60
CA VAL A 366 -1.89 15.98 -5.48
C VAL A 366 -0.82 14.89 -5.63
N VAL A 367 0.00 14.94 -6.69
CA VAL A 367 1.05 13.93 -6.91
C VAL A 367 2.09 13.92 -5.79
N ARG A 368 2.52 15.08 -5.29
CA ARG A 368 3.45 15.16 -4.14
C ARG A 368 2.84 14.49 -2.91
N THR A 369 1.60 14.81 -2.57
CA THR A 369 0.91 14.20 -1.42
C THR A 369 0.73 12.68 -1.59
N LEU A 370 0.44 12.19 -2.80
CA LEU A 370 0.36 10.75 -3.08
C LEU A 370 1.72 10.05 -2.90
N LEU A 371 2.81 10.65 -3.40
CA LEU A 371 4.16 10.08 -3.24
C LEU A 371 4.59 10.07 -1.77
N ASP A 372 4.24 11.10 -0.99
CA ASP A 372 4.50 11.13 0.44
C ASP A 372 3.62 10.13 1.21
N LEU A 373 2.37 9.94 0.77
CA LEU A 373 1.49 8.90 1.30
C LEU A 373 2.09 7.50 1.09
N VAL A 374 2.65 7.19 -0.08
CA VAL A 374 3.31 5.89 -0.34
C VAL A 374 4.45 5.61 0.64
N LYS A 375 5.25 6.63 1.01
CA LYS A 375 6.31 6.47 2.02
C LYS A 375 5.72 6.09 3.38
N ASN A 376 4.60 6.71 3.76
CA ASN A 376 3.91 6.45 5.02
C ASN A 376 3.15 5.12 5.03
N LEU A 377 2.59 4.72 3.88
CA LEU A 377 1.87 3.47 3.70
C LEU A 377 2.80 2.25 3.60
N ARG A 378 4.10 2.43 3.37
CA ARG A 378 5.06 1.32 3.27
C ARG A 378 4.99 0.36 4.46
N SER A 379 4.83 0.87 5.69
CA SER A 379 4.69 0.01 6.87
C SER A 379 3.36 -0.74 6.93
N PHE A 380 2.29 -0.18 6.37
CA PHE A 380 0.98 -0.84 6.26
C PHE A 380 0.98 -1.90 5.17
N ALA A 381 1.51 -1.56 3.99
CA ALA A 381 1.70 -2.51 2.89
C ALA A 381 2.51 -3.72 3.35
N GLY A 382 3.57 -3.52 4.15
CA GLY A 382 4.33 -4.62 4.73
C GLY A 382 3.51 -5.55 5.64
N ILE A 383 2.57 -5.02 6.44
CA ILE A 383 1.67 -5.86 7.26
C ILE A 383 0.71 -6.62 6.34
N LEU A 384 0.13 -5.96 5.34
CA LEU A 384 -0.79 -6.57 4.39
C LEU A 384 -0.13 -7.75 3.64
N VAL A 385 1.12 -7.58 3.19
CA VAL A 385 1.89 -8.65 2.54
C VAL A 385 2.09 -9.85 3.47
N VAL A 386 2.41 -9.63 4.75
CA VAL A 386 2.56 -10.72 5.73
C VAL A 386 1.26 -11.48 5.94
N VAL A 387 0.13 -10.77 6.01
CA VAL A 387 -1.20 -11.37 6.13
C VAL A 387 -1.53 -12.21 4.89
N PHE A 388 -1.36 -11.66 3.69
CA PHE A 388 -1.60 -12.39 2.45
C PHE A 388 -0.69 -13.60 2.29
N TYR A 389 0.59 -13.49 2.67
CA TYR A 389 1.52 -14.60 2.65
C TYR A 389 1.06 -15.76 3.56
N ALA A 390 0.64 -15.45 4.79
CA ALA A 390 0.14 -16.46 5.73
C ALA A 390 -1.14 -17.14 5.21
N PHE A 391 -2.11 -16.36 4.71
CA PHE A 391 -3.35 -16.90 4.16
C PHE A 391 -3.14 -17.68 2.85
N ALA A 392 -2.15 -17.30 2.02
CA ALA A 392 -1.84 -18.03 0.79
C ALA A 392 -1.31 -19.44 1.11
N ILE A 393 -0.36 -19.56 2.05
CA ILE A 393 0.17 -20.88 2.46
C ILE A 393 -0.94 -21.73 3.09
N MET A 394 -1.75 -21.16 3.98
CA MET A 394 -2.89 -21.88 4.56
C MET A 394 -3.88 -22.33 3.48
N GLY A 395 -4.17 -21.48 2.50
CA GLY A 395 -5.07 -21.78 1.40
C GLY A 395 -4.57 -22.92 0.51
N ILE A 396 -3.27 -22.94 0.19
CA ILE A 396 -2.66 -24.03 -0.59
C ILE A 396 -2.77 -25.35 0.18
N GLU A 397 -2.40 -25.37 1.45
CA GLU A 397 -2.44 -26.61 2.25
C GLU A 397 -3.86 -27.17 2.40
N LEU A 398 -4.88 -26.31 2.42
CA LEU A 398 -6.28 -26.72 2.60
C LEU A 398 -7.00 -27.05 1.29
N PHE A 399 -6.66 -26.39 0.19
CA PHE A 399 -7.50 -26.38 -1.02
C PHE A 399 -6.75 -26.72 -2.31
N LYS A 400 -5.49 -27.15 -2.23
CA LYS A 400 -4.73 -27.59 -3.41
C LYS A 400 -5.40 -28.78 -4.10
N GLY A 401 -5.65 -28.64 -5.41
CA GLY A 401 -6.30 -29.65 -6.24
C GLY A 401 -7.81 -29.78 -6.02
N ALA A 402 -8.44 -28.90 -5.22
CA ALA A 402 -9.87 -28.98 -4.94
C ALA A 402 -10.74 -28.56 -6.15
N ILE A 403 -10.22 -27.71 -7.03
CA ILE A 403 -10.92 -27.21 -8.22
C ILE A 403 -10.27 -27.81 -9.46
N VAL A 404 -10.92 -28.81 -10.05
CA VAL A 404 -10.45 -29.44 -11.29
C VAL A 404 -11.24 -28.89 -12.48
N PRO A 405 -10.59 -28.27 -13.48
CA PRO A 405 -11.27 -27.81 -14.69
C PRO A 405 -11.81 -29.01 -15.48
N MET A 406 -13.03 -28.87 -16.02
CA MET A 406 -13.72 -29.94 -16.77
C MET A 406 -12.93 -30.49 -17.97
N GLY A 407 -11.97 -29.73 -18.53
CA GLY A 407 -11.15 -30.18 -19.67
C GLY A 407 -10.23 -31.37 -19.38
N ASN A 408 -9.91 -31.65 -18.11
CA ASN A 408 -9.05 -32.77 -17.71
C ASN A 408 -9.83 -34.01 -17.26
N ALA A 409 -11.16 -33.91 -17.14
CA ALA A 409 -12.02 -35.08 -16.99
C ALA A 409 -12.17 -35.73 -18.37
N SER A 410 -11.14 -36.47 -18.77
CA SER A 410 -11.14 -37.35 -19.94
C SER A 410 -12.45 -38.12 -20.00
N MET A 411 -13.22 -37.98 -21.08
CA MET A 411 -14.05 -39.04 -21.68
C MET A 411 -14.79 -40.02 -20.74
N VAL A 412 -15.26 -39.58 -19.57
CA VAL A 412 -16.16 -40.38 -18.73
C VAL A 412 -17.56 -39.84 -18.95
N ASN A 413 -18.26 -40.52 -19.88
CA ASN A 413 -19.67 -40.35 -20.24
C ASN A 413 -20.06 -39.00 -20.86
N MET A 414 -19.58 -38.77 -22.09
CA MET A 414 -20.21 -37.87 -23.07
C MET A 414 -21.55 -38.43 -23.60
N THR A 415 -22.33 -39.07 -22.73
CA THR A 415 -23.68 -39.59 -22.99
C THR A 415 -24.68 -39.20 -21.89
N SER A 416 -24.26 -38.55 -20.79
CA SER A 416 -25.17 -38.27 -19.66
C SER A 416 -25.26 -36.81 -19.18
N PHE A 417 -24.66 -35.82 -19.87
CA PHE A 417 -24.72 -34.43 -19.42
C PHE A 417 -25.17 -33.46 -20.53
N ASN A 418 -26.45 -33.58 -20.90
CA ASN A 418 -27.25 -32.47 -21.43
C ASN A 418 -27.66 -31.50 -20.29
N ASN A 419 -26.77 -31.24 -19.33
CA ASN A 419 -27.05 -30.28 -18.27
C ASN A 419 -26.56 -28.91 -18.73
N THR A 420 -27.49 -28.10 -19.22
CA THR A 420 -27.29 -26.65 -19.30
C THR A 420 -26.82 -26.17 -17.94
N LEU A 421 -25.55 -25.73 -17.86
CA LEU A 421 -24.97 -25.18 -16.64
C LEU A 421 -25.90 -24.07 -16.11
N LEU A 422 -26.26 -24.16 -14.83
CA LEU A 422 -27.17 -23.20 -14.23
C LEU A 422 -26.55 -21.79 -14.30
N CYS A 423 -27.32 -20.82 -14.79
CA CYS A 423 -26.84 -19.46 -14.90
C CYS A 423 -26.45 -18.89 -13.51
N GLY A 424 -25.26 -18.31 -13.43
CA GLY A 424 -24.67 -17.70 -12.25
C GLY A 424 -23.77 -18.61 -11.42
N THR A 425 -23.51 -19.88 -11.81
CA THR A 425 -22.60 -20.77 -11.07
C THR A 425 -21.13 -20.52 -11.42
N PHE A 426 -20.24 -21.07 -10.59
CA PHE A 426 -18.78 -20.91 -10.73
C PHE A 426 -18.26 -21.42 -12.08
N GLU A 427 -18.83 -22.53 -12.58
CA GLU A 427 -18.43 -23.18 -13.82
C GLU A 427 -18.86 -22.37 -15.05
N GLN A 428 -20.07 -21.81 -15.02
CA GLN A 428 -20.61 -21.01 -16.12
C GLN A 428 -19.88 -19.67 -16.28
N LEU A 429 -19.36 -19.11 -15.18
CA LEU A 429 -18.58 -17.87 -15.18
C LEU A 429 -17.08 -18.09 -15.42
N GLU A 430 -16.66 -19.33 -15.72
CA GLU A 430 -15.29 -19.69 -16.03
C GLU A 430 -14.27 -19.26 -14.95
N TYR A 431 -14.67 -19.28 -13.67
CA TYR A 431 -13.79 -18.92 -12.55
C TYR A 431 -12.73 -19.97 -12.21
N TRP A 432 -12.46 -20.93 -13.09
CA TRP A 432 -11.41 -21.95 -12.93
C TRP A 432 -10.02 -21.42 -12.58
N PRO A 433 -9.56 -20.25 -13.09
CA PRO A 433 -8.28 -19.68 -12.69
C PRO A 433 -8.22 -19.21 -11.23
N ASN A 434 -9.35 -19.10 -10.53
CA ASN A 434 -9.43 -18.69 -9.14
C ASN A 434 -9.30 -19.91 -8.21
N ASN A 435 -8.07 -20.44 -8.06
CA ASN A 435 -7.76 -21.60 -7.24
C ASN A 435 -6.62 -21.34 -6.23
N PHE A 436 -6.27 -22.38 -5.46
CA PHE A 436 -5.18 -22.36 -4.48
C PHE A 436 -4.08 -23.37 -4.82
N ASP A 437 -3.87 -23.66 -6.11
CA ASP A 437 -2.90 -24.70 -6.52
C ASP A 437 -1.46 -24.20 -6.41
N ASP A 438 -1.26 -22.93 -6.79
CA ASP A 438 0.03 -22.25 -6.79
C ASP A 438 0.00 -20.98 -5.95
N PHE A 439 1.18 -20.58 -5.48
CA PHE A 439 1.33 -19.37 -4.65
C PHE A 439 0.91 -18.08 -5.38
N ALA A 440 1.26 -17.94 -6.66
CA ALA A 440 0.89 -16.76 -7.46
C ALA A 440 -0.62 -16.65 -7.66
N VAL A 441 -1.27 -17.78 -7.99
CA VAL A 441 -2.73 -17.86 -8.20
C VAL A 441 -3.47 -17.60 -6.88
N SER A 442 -2.97 -18.18 -5.79
CA SER A 442 -3.50 -17.94 -4.43
C SER A 442 -3.46 -16.47 -4.03
N LEU A 443 -2.36 -15.76 -4.34
CA LEU A 443 -2.26 -14.32 -4.08
C LEU A 443 -3.24 -13.51 -4.93
N GLY A 444 -3.37 -13.83 -6.22
CA GLY A 444 -4.35 -13.20 -7.11
C GLY A 444 -5.79 -13.41 -6.63
N HIS A 445 -6.08 -14.62 -6.14
CA HIS A 445 -7.37 -14.96 -5.57
C HIS A 445 -7.66 -14.22 -4.25
N LEU A 446 -6.69 -14.16 -3.33
CA LEU A 446 -6.83 -13.41 -2.08
C LEU A 446 -6.98 -11.91 -2.31
N LEU A 447 -6.27 -11.34 -3.29
CA LEU A 447 -6.45 -9.95 -3.70
C LEU A 447 -7.85 -9.72 -4.25
N SER A 448 -8.33 -10.63 -5.10
CA SER A 448 -9.70 -10.60 -5.62
C SER A 448 -10.70 -10.60 -4.47
N MET A 449 -10.55 -11.49 -3.48
CA MET A 449 -11.40 -11.52 -2.27
C MET A 449 -11.32 -10.24 -1.44
N PHE A 450 -10.13 -9.67 -1.27
CA PHE A 450 -9.92 -8.43 -0.53
C PHE A 450 -10.62 -7.23 -1.20
N CYS A 451 -10.53 -7.13 -2.53
CA CYS A 451 -11.28 -6.14 -3.31
C CYS A 451 -12.78 -6.44 -3.31
N VAL A 452 -13.16 -7.72 -3.36
CA VAL A 452 -14.54 -8.20 -3.40
C VAL A 452 -15.29 -8.07 -2.07
N LEU A 453 -14.59 -8.01 -0.93
CA LEU A 453 -15.18 -7.57 0.35
C LEU A 453 -15.75 -6.14 0.27
N GLN A 454 -15.35 -5.36 -0.74
CA GLN A 454 -15.98 -4.09 -1.13
C GLN A 454 -17.02 -4.26 -2.27
N SER A 455 -16.97 -5.32 -3.08
CA SER A 455 -17.90 -5.62 -4.18
C SER A 455 -17.76 -7.07 -4.74
N CYS A 456 -18.69 -7.98 -4.41
CA CYS A 456 -19.25 -9.04 -5.29
C CYS A 456 -18.71 -10.51 -5.33
N GLN A 457 -19.66 -11.44 -5.08
CA GLN A 457 -19.84 -12.78 -5.67
C GLN A 457 -18.94 -13.98 -5.33
N THR A 458 -17.65 -13.84 -5.03
CA THR A 458 -16.78 -15.04 -4.96
C THR A 458 -17.04 -15.88 -3.71
N CYS A 459 -17.27 -15.25 -2.56
CA CYS A 459 -17.43 -15.94 -1.27
C CYS A 459 -18.76 -16.73 -1.17
N GLY A 460 -19.88 -16.14 -1.62
CA GLY A 460 -21.19 -16.80 -1.57
C GLY A 460 -21.36 -17.96 -2.57
N LYS A 461 -20.66 -17.91 -3.71
CA LYS A 461 -20.72 -18.97 -4.73
C LYS A 461 -19.79 -20.13 -4.41
N TRP A 462 -18.67 -19.88 -3.73
CA TRP A 462 -17.82 -20.93 -3.17
C TRP A 462 -18.59 -21.75 -2.13
N TYR A 463 -19.25 -21.07 -1.19
CA TYR A 463 -20.06 -21.71 -0.14
C TYR A 463 -21.18 -22.60 -0.71
N LYS A 464 -21.79 -22.19 -1.83
CA LYS A 464 -22.89 -22.94 -2.48
C LYS A 464 -22.44 -24.12 -3.35
N LYS A 465 -21.19 -24.14 -3.83
CA LYS A 465 -20.61 -25.31 -4.52
C LYS A 465 -20.10 -26.36 -3.53
N THR A 466 -19.77 -25.97 -2.31
CA THR A 466 -19.62 -26.87 -1.15
C THR A 466 -20.97 -27.31 -0.55
N HIS A 467 -21.93 -27.73 -1.40
CA HIS A 467 -23.14 -28.44 -0.95
C HIS A 467 -22.86 -29.91 -0.58
N SER A 468 -21.71 -30.12 0.07
CA SER A 468 -21.49 -31.18 1.03
C SER A 468 -20.95 -30.46 2.25
N SER A 469 -21.72 -30.50 3.33
CA SER A 469 -21.44 -29.97 4.66
C SER A 469 -19.93 -29.84 4.96
N PRO A 470 -19.45 -28.79 5.65
CA PRO A 470 -18.07 -28.77 6.15
C PRO A 470 -17.75 -29.98 7.06
N LEU A 471 -18.79 -30.60 7.64
CA LEU A 471 -18.69 -31.84 8.40
C LEU A 471 -18.55 -33.12 7.53
N LEU A 472 -18.95 -33.10 6.26
CA LEU A 472 -18.94 -34.28 5.39
C LEU A 472 -17.69 -34.40 4.51
N LEU A 473 -16.86 -33.35 4.46
CA LEU A 473 -15.54 -33.36 3.81
C LEU A 473 -14.41 -33.87 4.71
N LEU A 474 -14.72 -34.29 5.93
CA LEU A 474 -13.76 -34.93 6.85
C LEU A 474 -13.71 -36.47 6.71
N CYS A 475 -14.59 -37.09 5.91
CA CYS A 475 -14.71 -38.55 5.81
C CYS A 475 -14.99 -39.01 4.36
N PRO A 476 -14.04 -39.62 3.63
CA PRO A 476 -14.37 -40.33 2.41
C PRO A 476 -14.83 -41.75 2.77
N GLY A 477 -16.14 -41.98 2.72
CA GLY A 477 -16.72 -43.33 2.73
C GLY A 477 -17.77 -43.58 3.81
N CYS A 478 -18.99 -43.10 3.59
CA CYS A 478 -20.20 -43.66 4.20
C CYS A 478 -21.37 -43.47 3.24
N THR A 479 -21.64 -44.49 2.42
CA THR A 479 -22.94 -44.69 1.78
C THR A 479 -23.65 -45.78 2.55
N GLY A 480 -24.76 -45.45 3.22
CA GLY A 480 -25.66 -46.43 3.83
C GLY A 480 -25.96 -46.19 5.30
N ASP A 481 -27.23 -46.35 5.66
CA ASP A 481 -27.81 -46.19 6.99
C ASP A 481 -27.08 -47.02 8.06
N SER A 482 -26.38 -46.36 8.98
CA SER A 482 -25.92 -46.92 10.26
C SER A 482 -25.61 -45.78 11.24
N LEU A 483 -26.37 -45.68 12.32
CA LEU A 483 -26.04 -44.86 13.48
C LEU A 483 -24.82 -45.48 14.19
N GLU A 484 -23.67 -44.80 14.22
CA GLU A 484 -22.75 -44.79 15.37
C GLU A 484 -21.63 -43.73 15.20
N CYS A 485 -21.16 -43.23 16.33
CA CYS A 485 -20.37 -42.01 16.50
C CYS A 485 -18.89 -42.13 16.07
N ASP A 486 -18.49 -41.48 14.97
CA ASP A 486 -17.07 -41.24 14.61
C ASP A 486 -16.70 -39.75 14.39
N GLY A 487 -17.66 -38.83 14.55
CA GLY A 487 -17.45 -37.38 14.29
C GLY A 487 -16.56 -36.64 15.28
N CYS A 488 -16.38 -37.17 16.51
CA CYS A 488 -15.58 -36.50 17.56
C CYS A 488 -14.06 -36.69 17.38
N GLU A 489 -13.60 -37.84 16.89
CA GLU A 489 -12.16 -38.08 16.67
C GLU A 489 -11.60 -37.28 15.49
N GLN A 490 -12.40 -37.05 14.45
CA GLN A 490 -11.98 -36.29 13.27
C GLN A 490 -11.98 -34.77 13.51
N LEU A 491 -12.92 -34.25 14.30
CA LEU A 491 -12.90 -32.86 14.75
C LEU A 491 -11.71 -32.60 15.69
N ALA A 492 -11.34 -33.57 16.54
CA ALA A 492 -10.13 -33.52 17.36
C ALA A 492 -8.84 -33.62 16.53
N SER A 493 -8.84 -34.38 15.43
CA SER A 493 -7.75 -34.42 14.44
C SER A 493 -7.61 -33.09 13.68
N PHE A 494 -8.70 -32.47 13.25
CA PHE A 494 -8.74 -31.18 12.56
C PHE A 494 -8.32 -30.01 13.47
N LEU A 495 -8.89 -29.94 14.68
CA LEU A 495 -8.45 -29.01 15.72
C LEU A 495 -7.01 -29.31 16.17
N GLY A 496 -6.59 -30.57 16.16
CA GLY A 496 -5.23 -31.01 16.44
C GLY A 496 -4.23 -30.58 15.36
N ARG A 497 -4.60 -30.61 14.07
CA ARG A 497 -3.80 -30.09 12.95
C ARG A 497 -3.74 -28.57 12.97
N ILE A 498 -4.86 -27.89 13.19
CA ILE A 498 -4.90 -26.43 13.38
C ILE A 498 -4.05 -26.04 14.59
N CYS A 499 -4.18 -26.73 15.73
CA CYS A 499 -3.41 -26.43 16.93
C CYS A 499 -1.92 -26.79 16.78
N LYS A 500 -1.56 -27.81 15.98
CA LYS A 500 -0.16 -28.11 15.59
C LYS A 500 0.42 -27.08 14.64
N ILE A 501 -0.37 -26.55 13.70
CA ILE A 501 0.03 -25.49 12.78
C ILE A 501 0.12 -24.16 13.51
N PHE A 502 -0.86 -23.80 14.35
CA PHE A 502 -0.82 -22.61 15.19
C PHE A 502 0.30 -22.69 16.22
N ASN A 503 0.59 -23.86 16.80
CA ASN A 503 1.77 -24.07 17.64
C ASN A 503 3.07 -24.05 16.83
N SER A 504 3.10 -24.50 15.58
CA SER A 504 4.30 -24.43 14.74
C SER A 504 4.57 -23.00 14.28
N VAL A 505 3.54 -22.24 13.91
CA VAL A 505 3.61 -20.82 13.58
C VAL A 505 3.93 -20.00 14.83
N SER A 506 3.30 -20.29 15.98
CA SER A 506 3.61 -19.65 17.27
C SER A 506 5.02 -19.99 17.74
N LYS A 507 5.47 -21.25 17.62
CA LYS A 507 6.85 -21.65 17.91
C LYS A 507 7.83 -21.08 16.90
N TRP A 508 7.48 -20.94 15.63
CA TRP A 508 8.33 -20.32 14.62
C TRP A 508 8.46 -18.82 14.88
N VAL A 509 7.35 -18.12 15.11
CA VAL A 509 7.32 -16.70 15.51
C VAL A 509 8.07 -16.51 16.84
N SER A 510 7.87 -17.37 17.83
CA SER A 510 8.56 -17.32 19.12
C SER A 510 10.05 -17.67 19.02
N LYS A 511 10.43 -18.64 18.16
CA LYS A 511 11.82 -19.03 17.91
C LYS A 511 12.55 -17.94 17.13
N GLU A 512 11.90 -17.30 16.17
CA GLU A 512 12.47 -16.19 15.41
C GLU A 512 12.57 -14.91 16.26
N ILE A 513 11.59 -14.66 17.12
CA ILE A 513 11.65 -13.62 18.15
C ILE A 513 12.74 -13.93 19.19
N SER A 514 12.91 -15.20 19.59
CA SER A 514 13.92 -15.64 20.56
C SER A 514 15.33 -15.60 19.96
N HIS A 515 15.52 -15.99 18.70
CA HIS A 515 16.78 -15.83 17.97
C HIS A 515 17.14 -14.35 17.81
N TRP A 516 16.13 -13.50 17.60
CA TRP A 516 16.28 -12.04 17.62
C TRP A 516 16.62 -11.49 19.00
N ILE A 517 16.02 -12.01 20.08
CA ILE A 517 16.29 -11.60 21.46
C ILE A 517 17.66 -12.11 21.93
N GLN A 518 18.06 -13.32 21.57
CA GLN A 518 19.39 -13.87 21.86
C GLN A 518 20.46 -13.16 21.06
N SER A 519 20.23 -12.86 19.77
CA SER A 519 21.12 -11.99 18.99
C SER A 519 21.19 -10.58 19.57
N TYR A 520 20.09 -10.07 20.12
CA TYR A 520 20.06 -8.78 20.82
C TYR A 520 20.76 -8.82 22.18
N VAL A 521 20.66 -9.91 22.96
CA VAL A 521 21.36 -10.07 24.24
C VAL A 521 22.84 -10.32 24.01
N LEU A 522 23.24 -11.06 22.97
CA LEU A 522 24.64 -11.17 22.55
C LEU A 522 25.17 -9.81 22.07
N PHE A 523 24.43 -9.11 21.22
CA PHE A 523 24.81 -7.77 20.74
C PHE A 523 24.92 -6.77 21.90
N LYS A 524 23.97 -6.78 22.84
CA LYS A 524 23.98 -5.91 24.02
C LYS A 524 25.06 -6.31 25.02
N ARG A 525 25.39 -7.60 25.17
CA ARG A 525 26.48 -8.10 26.06
C ARG A 525 27.86 -7.81 25.47
N VAL A 526 28.04 -7.89 24.15
CA VAL A 526 29.26 -7.44 23.43
C VAL A 526 29.39 -5.91 23.46
N HIS A 527 28.28 -5.16 23.36
CA HIS A 527 28.30 -3.71 23.48
C HIS A 527 28.49 -3.21 24.93
N LEU A 528 28.02 -3.95 25.95
CA LEU A 528 28.22 -3.64 27.37
C LEU A 528 29.61 -4.09 27.86
N SER A 529 30.20 -5.18 27.35
CA SER A 529 31.58 -5.57 27.66
C SER A 529 32.58 -4.53 27.13
N ASN A 530 32.34 -3.99 25.93
CA ASN A 530 33.15 -2.91 25.37
C ASN A 530 32.97 -1.55 26.08
N TRP A 531 31.97 -1.40 26.95
CA TRP A 531 31.75 -0.20 27.77
C TRP A 531 32.18 -0.38 29.23
N ALA A 532 32.32 -1.61 29.72
CA ALA A 532 32.76 -1.90 31.10
C ALA A 532 34.28 -1.75 31.31
N GLU A 533 35.07 -1.62 30.23
CA GLU A 533 36.53 -1.41 30.29
C GLU A 533 36.95 0.07 30.52
N ILE A 534 36.02 1.01 30.58
CA ILE A 534 36.31 2.41 30.88
C ILE A 534 35.82 2.76 32.29
N LYS A 535 36.61 2.39 33.30
CA LYS A 535 36.48 2.92 34.68
C LYS A 535 37.12 4.32 34.76
N PRO A 536 36.42 5.38 35.19
CA PRO A 536 37.06 6.52 35.82
C PRO A 536 37.39 6.21 37.28
N ARG A 537 38.55 6.69 37.75
CA ARG A 537 38.96 6.67 39.17
C ARG A 537 37.96 7.44 40.05
N PRO A 538 37.84 7.09 41.34
CA PRO A 538 36.90 7.75 42.25
C PRO A 538 37.50 9.06 42.76
N THR A 539 36.78 10.17 42.57
CA THR A 539 36.93 11.37 43.40
C THR A 539 35.54 11.83 43.84
N SER A 540 35.24 11.47 45.08
CA SER A 540 34.53 12.24 46.10
C SER A 540 33.58 13.36 45.63
N CYS A 541 32.27 13.11 45.69
CA CYS A 541 31.29 14.13 46.08
C CYS A 541 30.09 13.44 46.73
N HIS A 542 30.09 13.47 48.06
CA HIS A 542 28.95 13.19 48.93
C HIS A 542 28.00 14.40 48.99
N LEU A 543 26.74 14.15 49.38
CA LEU A 543 25.61 15.08 49.66
C LEU A 543 24.99 15.68 48.38
N LEU A 544 23.69 15.52 48.06
CA LEU A 544 22.50 15.60 48.91
C LEU A 544 21.30 15.02 48.12
N THR A 545 20.77 13.90 48.60
CA THR A 545 19.42 13.41 48.31
C THR A 545 18.42 14.31 49.04
N GLY A 546 17.61 15.06 48.30
CA GLY A 546 16.50 15.86 48.83
C GLY A 546 15.21 15.47 48.14
N TYR A 547 14.32 14.81 48.89
CA TYR A 547 12.91 14.63 48.59
C TYR A 547 12.25 15.95 48.19
N VAL A 548 11.56 16.00 47.05
CA VAL A 548 10.46 16.95 46.82
C VAL A 548 9.30 16.18 46.19
N HIS A 549 8.33 15.87 47.04
CA HIS A 549 6.96 15.54 46.69
C HIS A 549 6.24 16.87 46.52
N GLU A 550 5.84 17.28 45.31
CA GLU A 550 4.68 18.19 45.16
C GLU A 550 4.14 18.30 43.72
N LYS A 551 2.87 17.91 43.60
CA LYS A 551 1.78 18.43 42.75
C LYS A 551 2.14 19.19 41.47
N ASP A 552 1.95 18.55 40.32
CA ASP A 552 1.77 19.25 39.04
C ASP A 552 0.28 19.41 38.71
N SER A 553 -0.19 20.64 38.95
CA SER A 553 -1.43 21.21 38.45
C SER A 553 -1.34 21.47 36.95
N TYR A 554 -2.46 21.21 36.27
CA TYR A 554 -2.74 21.54 34.88
C TYR A 554 -2.37 22.98 34.53
N TYR A 555 -1.48 23.17 33.55
CA TYR A 555 -1.40 24.40 32.77
C TYR A 555 -1.68 24.10 31.30
N VAL A 556 -2.95 24.26 30.95
CA VAL A 556 -3.44 24.48 29.60
C VAL A 556 -2.93 25.85 29.17
N THR A 557 -2.01 25.90 28.20
CA THR A 557 -1.65 27.15 27.53
C THR A 557 -2.62 27.36 26.36
N SER A 558 -3.58 28.26 26.58
CA SER A 558 -4.52 28.77 25.58
C SER A 558 -3.78 29.36 24.37
N PHE A 559 -4.18 28.93 23.18
CA PHE A 559 -3.98 29.66 21.93
C PHE A 559 -4.70 31.02 22.03
N LYS A 560 -3.92 32.11 21.96
CA LYS A 560 -4.43 33.47 21.87
C LYS A 560 -4.60 33.81 20.38
N ILE A 561 -5.85 33.80 19.92
CA ILE A 561 -6.25 34.36 18.63
C ILE A 561 -6.23 35.88 18.78
N HIS A 562 -5.45 36.58 17.95
CA HIS A 562 -5.51 38.04 17.83
C HIS A 562 -6.75 38.44 17.01
N PRO A 563 -7.61 39.35 17.49
CA PRO A 563 -8.56 40.06 16.64
C PRO A 563 -7.98 41.42 16.21
N GLY A 564 -8.28 41.81 14.97
CA GLY A 564 -8.43 43.22 14.58
C GLY A 564 -7.37 43.80 13.65
N SER A 565 -7.65 43.80 12.35
CA SER A 565 -8.04 45.01 11.59
C SER A 565 -8.43 44.61 10.16
#